data_AF-A0A8C3HIA7-F1
#
_entry.id   AF-A0A8C3HIA7-F1
#
_cell.length_a   1.000
_cell.length_b   1.000
_cell.length_c   1.000
_cell.angle_alpha   90.00
_cell.angle_beta   90.00
_cell.angle_gamma   90.00
#
_symmetry.space_group_name_H-M   'P 1'
#
loop_
_entity.id
_entity.type
_entity.pdbx_description
1 polymer ?
#
loop_
_entity_poly.entity_id
_entity_poly.type
_entity_poly.pdbx_seq_one_letter_code
_entity_poly.pdbx_strand_id
1 'polypeptide(L)'
;MSALRPVVKPKIVKKRTKKFIRHQSDRYVKIKCNWRKPRGIDNRARRRFKGQILMSNIGYGSNRKMKHTLPRGFKKFLVHNVKELEVLMLSNKSYCAEIAHNVSSKNHKVIVEQAAQLAIKITNPNASALQASCHRQRRFGKKPTEGKPPQDLNMD
;
A
#
# COMPACT_ATOMS: atom_id res chain seq x y z
N MET A 1 -18.22 12.91 -4.71
CA MET A 1 -17.73 11.98 -5.75
C MET A 1 -17.98 10.55 -5.33
N SER A 2 -18.81 9.81 -6.08
CA SER A 2 -19.11 8.40 -5.80
C SER A 2 -17.84 7.54 -5.88
N ALA A 3 -17.57 6.76 -4.84
CA ALA A 3 -16.42 5.86 -4.83
C ALA A 3 -16.65 4.72 -5.83
N LEU A 4 -15.82 4.65 -6.87
CA LEU A 4 -15.84 3.56 -7.84
C LEU A 4 -15.68 2.21 -7.13
N ARG A 5 -16.64 1.33 -7.39
CA ARG A 5 -16.65 -0.04 -6.86
C ARG A 5 -16.10 -0.99 -7.93
N PRO A 6 -15.30 -1.99 -7.53
CA PRO A 6 -14.84 -3.01 -8.46
C PRO A 6 -16.01 -3.86 -8.94
N VAL A 7 -15.91 -4.41 -10.16
CA VAL A 7 -16.97 -5.28 -10.72
C VAL A 7 -17.21 -6.50 -9.84
N VAL A 8 -16.13 -7.12 -9.35
CA VAL A 8 -16.18 -8.34 -8.54
C VAL A 8 -15.23 -8.16 -7.36
N LYS A 9 -15.73 -8.43 -6.15
CA LYS A 9 -14.90 -8.52 -4.94
C LYS A 9 -14.75 -10.00 -4.54
N PRO A 10 -13.78 -10.73 -5.11
CA PRO A 10 -13.60 -12.14 -4.76
C PRO A 10 -13.09 -12.27 -3.32
N LYS A 11 -13.50 -13.34 -2.62
CA LYS A 11 -12.91 -13.72 -1.33
C LYS A 11 -11.46 -14.15 -1.55
N ILE A 12 -10.52 -13.33 -1.10
CA ILE A 12 -9.09 -13.58 -1.29
C ILE A 12 -8.62 -14.59 -0.24
N VAL A 13 -8.25 -15.80 -0.67
CA VAL A 13 -7.64 -16.82 0.20
C VAL A 13 -6.13 -16.83 -0.03
N LYS A 14 -5.34 -16.54 1.01
CA LYS A 14 -3.89 -16.70 0.96
C LYS A 14 -3.50 -18.02 1.62
N LYS A 15 -2.88 -18.92 0.86
CA LYS A 15 -2.39 -20.23 1.37
C LYS A 15 -1.30 -20.08 2.44
N ARG A 16 -0.54 -18.99 2.39
CA ARG A 16 0.51 -18.66 3.34
C ARG A 16 0.62 -17.15 3.47
N THR A 17 0.70 -16.68 4.71
CA THR A 17 0.87 -15.25 5.03
C THR A 17 2.32 -14.92 5.39
N LYS A 18 3.03 -15.85 6.03
CA LYS A 18 4.44 -15.68 6.42
C LYS A 18 5.35 -15.69 5.19
N LYS A 19 6.31 -14.76 5.12
CA LYS A 19 7.35 -14.73 4.08
C LYS A 19 8.23 -16.00 4.15
N PHE A 20 8.80 -16.38 3.02
CA PHE A 20 9.84 -17.40 2.99
C PHE A 20 11.17 -16.74 3.35
N ILE A 21 11.72 -17.08 4.51
CA ILE A 21 12.97 -16.54 5.02
C ILE A 21 14.14 -17.50 4.73
N ARG A 22 15.34 -16.96 4.60
CA ARG A 22 16.56 -17.76 4.45
C ARG A 22 16.87 -18.51 5.75
N HIS A 23 17.41 -19.73 5.64
CA HIS A 23 17.91 -20.48 6.79
C HIS A 23 18.99 -19.69 7.55
N GLN A 24 18.90 -19.63 8.88
CA GLN A 24 19.83 -18.95 9.80
C GLN A 24 19.92 -17.41 9.65
N SER A 25 18.97 -16.76 8.96
CA SER A 25 18.93 -15.29 8.89
C SER A 25 18.53 -14.65 10.22
N ASP A 26 17.88 -15.40 11.09
CA ASP A 26 17.54 -15.04 12.47
C ASP A 26 18.77 -15.01 13.39
N ARG A 27 19.76 -15.88 13.15
CA ARG A 27 20.96 -16.00 14.00
C ARG A 27 22.06 -14.99 13.66
N TYR A 28 22.22 -14.64 12.39
CA TYR A 28 23.36 -13.84 11.93
C TYR A 28 22.91 -12.61 11.12
N VAL A 29 23.33 -11.42 11.55
CA VAL A 29 23.05 -10.15 10.86
C VAL A 29 23.57 -10.12 9.42
N LYS A 30 24.72 -10.78 9.14
CA LYS A 30 25.29 -10.90 7.79
C LYS A 30 24.39 -11.66 6.81
N ILE A 31 23.50 -12.53 7.32
CA ILE A 31 22.60 -13.34 6.49
C ILE A 31 21.25 -12.63 6.38
N LYS A 32 21.03 -11.94 5.26
CA LYS A 32 19.74 -11.28 4.97
C LYS A 32 18.60 -12.31 4.85
N CYS A 33 17.39 -11.91 5.24
CA CYS A 33 16.17 -12.73 5.22
C CYS A 33 15.65 -13.11 3.81
N ASN A 34 16.32 -12.70 2.73
CA ASN A 34 15.91 -12.99 1.36
C ASN A 34 16.06 -14.49 1.04
N TRP A 35 14.98 -15.12 0.58
CA TRP A 35 14.97 -16.56 0.28
C TRP A 35 16.12 -17.01 -0.63
N ARG A 36 16.83 -18.06 -0.22
CA ARG A 36 17.83 -18.79 -1.03
C ARG A 36 17.66 -20.28 -0.78
N LYS A 37 17.74 -21.08 -1.85
CA LYS A 37 17.63 -22.55 -1.75
C LYS A 37 18.88 -23.11 -1.04
N PRO A 38 18.74 -23.81 0.11
CA PRO A 38 19.89 -24.44 0.77
C PRO A 38 20.43 -25.60 -0.09
N ARG A 39 21.76 -25.67 -0.24
CA ARG A 39 22.45 -26.66 -1.10
C ARG A 39 23.32 -27.67 -0.33
N GLY A 40 23.67 -27.40 0.92
CA GLY A 40 24.58 -28.25 1.70
C GLY A 40 24.11 -29.69 1.88
N ILE A 41 25.06 -30.61 2.01
CA ILE A 41 24.82 -32.06 2.12
C ILE A 41 23.99 -32.41 3.37
N ASP A 42 24.32 -31.82 4.52
CA ASP A 42 23.69 -32.09 5.82
C ASP A 42 22.62 -31.06 6.23
N ASN A 43 22.21 -30.21 5.29
CA ASN A 43 21.26 -29.16 5.63
C ASN A 43 19.87 -29.75 5.93
N ARG A 44 19.41 -29.57 7.18
CA ARG A 44 18.13 -30.08 7.67
C ARG A 44 16.91 -29.52 6.90
N ALA A 45 16.96 -28.26 6.46
CA ALA A 45 15.87 -27.64 5.70
C ALA A 45 15.77 -28.23 4.29
N ARG A 46 16.91 -28.52 3.65
CA ARG A 46 16.95 -29.22 2.34
C ARG A 46 16.33 -30.62 2.43
N ARG A 47 16.63 -31.36 3.50
CA ARG A 47 16.09 -32.72 3.77
C ARG A 47 14.64 -32.71 4.29
N ARG A 48 14.03 -31.54 4.53
CA ARG A 48 12.62 -31.37 4.96
C ARG A 48 12.26 -32.02 6.30
N PHE A 49 13.18 -32.01 7.27
CA PHE A 49 12.84 -32.47 8.63
C PHE A 49 11.73 -31.62 9.27
N LYS A 50 10.90 -32.26 10.12
CA LYS A 50 9.85 -31.59 10.91
C LYS A 50 10.45 -30.50 11.79
N GLY A 51 9.71 -29.41 11.98
CA GLY A 51 10.11 -28.27 12.81
C GLY A 51 11.06 -27.27 12.13
N GLN A 52 11.51 -27.55 10.90
CA GLN A 52 12.36 -26.65 10.14
C GLN A 52 11.55 -25.72 9.21
N ILE A 53 12.18 -24.65 8.73
CA ILE A 53 11.60 -23.72 7.76
C ILE A 53 11.08 -24.45 6.51
N LEU A 54 9.86 -24.09 6.11
CA LEU A 54 9.22 -24.61 4.91
C LEU A 54 9.86 -24.00 3.65
N MET A 55 10.19 -24.85 2.68
CA MET A 55 10.73 -24.40 1.40
C MET A 55 9.63 -23.84 0.49
N SER A 56 9.99 -22.89 -0.38
CA SER A 56 9.11 -22.41 -1.44
C SER A 56 8.81 -23.53 -2.44
N ASN A 57 7.54 -23.72 -2.78
CA ASN A 57 7.07 -24.71 -3.77
C ASN A 57 5.88 -24.15 -4.58
N ILE A 58 5.57 -24.78 -5.71
CA ILE A 58 4.46 -24.39 -6.60
C ILE A 58 3.09 -24.52 -5.91
N GLY A 59 2.96 -25.41 -4.93
CA GLY A 59 1.73 -25.67 -4.18
C GLY A 59 1.18 -24.45 -3.43
N TYR A 60 2.04 -23.50 -3.05
CA TYR A 60 1.62 -22.22 -2.46
C TYR A 60 1.06 -21.21 -3.47
N GLY A 61 1.01 -21.54 -4.77
CA GLY A 61 0.43 -20.70 -5.80
C GLY A 61 -1.02 -20.31 -5.48
N SER A 62 -1.31 -19.01 -5.57
CA SER A 62 -2.68 -18.47 -5.45
C SER A 62 -3.50 -18.78 -6.71
N ASN A 63 -4.82 -18.87 -6.59
CA ASN A 63 -5.74 -19.02 -7.73
C ASN A 63 -5.47 -17.94 -8.79
N ARG A 64 -5.42 -18.36 -10.06
CA ARG A 64 -5.14 -17.51 -11.22
C ARG A 64 -6.03 -16.26 -11.28
N LYS A 65 -7.31 -16.39 -10.93
CA LYS A 65 -8.28 -15.27 -10.93
C LYS A 65 -7.96 -14.18 -9.90
N MET A 66 -7.40 -14.54 -8.73
CA MET A 66 -7.11 -13.61 -7.63
C MET A 66 -5.64 -13.19 -7.53
N LYS A 67 -4.80 -13.66 -8.45
CA LYS A 67 -3.38 -13.32 -8.47
C LYS A 67 -3.25 -11.81 -8.76
N HIS A 68 -2.41 -11.12 -7.99
CA HIS A 68 -2.17 -9.66 -8.08
C HIS A 68 -3.38 -8.74 -7.74
N THR A 69 -4.47 -9.27 -7.20
CA THR A 69 -5.60 -8.47 -6.74
C THR A 69 -5.33 -7.85 -5.35
N LEU A 70 -5.63 -6.57 -5.20
CA LEU A 70 -5.59 -5.85 -3.92
C LEU A 70 -6.75 -6.28 -3.01
N PRO A 71 -6.65 -6.07 -1.70
CA PRO A 71 -7.76 -6.32 -0.76
C PRO A 71 -9.05 -5.58 -1.11
N ARG A 72 -8.93 -4.41 -1.77
CA ARG A 72 -10.07 -3.61 -2.25
C ARG A 72 -10.73 -4.15 -3.52
N GLY A 73 -10.18 -5.19 -4.16
CA GLY A 73 -10.75 -5.84 -5.35
C GLY A 73 -10.16 -5.42 -6.70
N PHE A 74 -9.38 -4.33 -6.74
CA PHE A 74 -8.71 -3.87 -7.97
C PHE A 74 -7.35 -4.55 -8.19
N LYS A 75 -6.87 -4.59 -9.43
CA LYS A 75 -5.46 -4.87 -9.77
C LYS A 75 -4.70 -3.55 -9.90
N LYS A 76 -3.49 -3.46 -9.38
CA LYS A 76 -2.68 -2.23 -9.48
C LYS A 76 -1.99 -2.13 -10.84
N PHE A 77 -2.01 -0.92 -11.40
CA PHE A 77 -1.29 -0.54 -12.61
C PHE A 77 -0.38 0.65 -12.26
N LEU A 78 0.92 0.54 -12.55
CA LEU A 78 1.89 1.59 -12.25
C LEU A 78 1.82 2.65 -13.36
N VAL A 79 1.69 3.92 -13.00
CA VAL A 79 1.56 5.05 -13.93
C VAL A 79 2.70 6.03 -13.74
N HIS A 80 3.34 6.44 -14.84
CA HIS A 80 4.38 7.47 -14.87
C HIS A 80 3.87 8.79 -15.43
N ASN A 81 2.99 8.75 -16.44
CA ASN A 81 2.54 9.92 -17.20
C ASN A 81 1.01 10.01 -17.28
N VAL A 82 0.49 11.18 -17.69
CA VAL A 82 -0.96 11.39 -17.88
C VAL A 82 -1.52 10.50 -19.00
N LYS A 83 -0.78 10.34 -20.11
CA LYS A 83 -1.19 9.49 -21.25
C LYS A 83 -1.44 8.03 -20.86
N GLU A 84 -0.72 7.53 -19.85
CA GLU A 84 -0.89 6.16 -19.36
C GLU A 84 -2.20 5.96 -18.59
N LEU A 85 -2.86 7.05 -18.14
CA LEU A 85 -4.21 6.97 -17.57
C LEU A 85 -5.26 6.65 -18.65
N GLU A 86 -5.04 7.05 -19.90
CA GLU A 86 -5.98 6.80 -21.00
C GLU A 86 -6.14 5.30 -21.26
N VAL A 87 -5.04 4.54 -21.13
CA VAL A 87 -5.04 3.07 -21.23
C VAL A 87 -6.01 2.43 -20.21
N LEU A 88 -6.20 3.08 -19.05
CA LEU A 88 -7.06 2.58 -18.00
C LEU A 88 -8.54 2.91 -18.20
N MET A 89 -8.90 3.87 -19.04
CA MET A 89 -10.29 4.37 -19.22
C MET A 89 -11.32 3.25 -19.39
N LEU A 90 -11.02 2.26 -20.25
CA LEU A 90 -11.93 1.14 -20.50
C LEU A 90 -11.99 0.16 -19.32
N SER A 91 -10.91 0.09 -18.52
CA SER A 91 -10.68 -0.92 -17.48
C SER A 91 -10.80 -0.38 -16.05
N ASN A 92 -11.43 0.79 -15.87
CA ASN A 92 -11.57 1.52 -14.60
C ASN A 92 -12.12 0.70 -13.42
N LYS A 93 -12.97 -0.30 -13.70
CA LYS A 93 -13.60 -1.14 -12.66
C LYS A 93 -12.74 -2.33 -12.23
N SER A 94 -11.72 -2.69 -13.02
CA SER A 94 -10.83 -3.83 -12.77
C SER A 94 -9.47 -3.41 -12.24
N TYR A 95 -8.99 -2.25 -12.67
CA TYR A 95 -7.67 -1.74 -12.34
C TYR A 95 -7.73 -0.44 -11.55
N CYS A 96 -6.71 -0.20 -10.74
CA CYS A 96 -6.47 1.05 -10.06
C CYS A 96 -5.07 1.56 -10.43
N ALA A 97 -4.92 2.88 -10.56
CA ALA A 97 -3.63 3.50 -10.82
C ALA A 97 -2.81 3.64 -9.52
N GLU A 98 -1.53 3.34 -9.60
CA GLU A 98 -0.52 3.61 -8.59
C GLU A 98 0.53 4.53 -9.23
N ILE A 99 0.61 5.78 -8.76
CA ILE A 99 1.54 6.76 -9.33
C ILE A 99 2.95 6.39 -8.91
N ALA A 100 3.88 6.35 -9.86
CA ALA A 100 5.26 6.00 -9.60
C ALA A 100 5.95 7.01 -8.68
N HIS A 101 6.91 6.53 -7.88
CA HIS A 101 7.62 7.34 -6.89
C HIS A 101 8.51 8.45 -7.48
N ASN A 102 8.86 8.35 -8.76
CA ASN A 102 9.71 9.31 -9.47
C ASN A 102 8.95 10.54 -9.98
N VAL A 103 7.62 10.52 -9.94
CA VAL A 103 6.79 11.63 -10.44
C VAL A 103 6.84 12.79 -9.47
N SER A 104 7.16 13.98 -9.98
CA SER A 104 7.23 15.21 -9.19
C SER A 104 5.85 15.58 -8.61
N SER A 105 5.85 16.32 -7.50
CA SER A 105 4.60 16.76 -6.84
C SER A 105 3.68 17.60 -7.73
N LYS A 106 4.25 18.35 -8.69
CA LYS A 106 3.48 19.14 -9.67
C LYS A 106 2.74 18.21 -10.62
N ASN A 107 3.45 17.28 -11.25
CA ASN A 107 2.86 16.32 -12.19
C ASN A 107 1.88 15.37 -11.49
N HIS A 108 2.16 15.01 -10.23
CA HIS A 108 1.28 14.17 -9.43
C HIS A 108 -0.11 14.80 -9.23
N LYS A 109 -0.19 16.13 -9.03
CA LYS A 109 -1.49 16.83 -8.92
C LYS A 109 -2.27 16.73 -10.23
N VAL A 110 -1.60 16.99 -11.36
CA VAL A 110 -2.20 16.89 -12.69
C VAL A 110 -2.75 15.48 -12.94
N ILE A 111 -1.97 14.44 -12.63
CA ILE A 111 -2.40 13.05 -12.77
C ILE A 111 -3.62 12.75 -11.89
N VAL A 112 -3.65 13.26 -10.65
CA VAL A 112 -4.79 13.07 -9.74
C VAL A 112 -6.06 13.76 -10.25
N GLU A 113 -5.94 14.99 -10.73
CA GLU A 113 -7.05 15.76 -11.30
C GLU A 113 -7.61 15.08 -12.55
N GLN A 114 -6.73 14.66 -13.47
CA GLN A 114 -7.10 13.93 -14.68
C GLN A 114 -7.76 12.57 -14.33
N ALA A 115 -7.20 11.82 -13.39
CA ALA A 115 -7.80 10.56 -12.95
C ALA A 115 -9.18 10.76 -12.30
N ALA A 116 -9.42 11.89 -11.62
CA ALA A 116 -10.72 12.21 -11.05
C ALA A 116 -11.76 12.48 -12.16
N GLN A 117 -11.37 13.16 -13.24
CA GLN A 117 -12.22 13.40 -14.41
C GLN A 117 -12.56 12.08 -15.12
N LEU A 118 -11.57 11.21 -15.30
CA LEU A 118 -11.72 9.91 -15.97
C LEU A 118 -12.37 8.83 -15.10
N ALA A 119 -12.73 9.17 -13.85
CA ALA A 119 -13.22 8.21 -12.86
C ALA A 119 -12.32 6.97 -12.76
N ILE A 120 -11.03 7.19 -12.50
CA ILE A 120 -10.03 6.17 -12.20
C ILE A 120 -9.69 6.22 -10.71
N LYS A 121 -9.65 5.05 -10.04
CA LYS A 121 -9.24 4.98 -8.64
C LYS A 121 -7.72 4.99 -8.51
N ILE A 122 -7.17 5.97 -7.80
CA ILE A 122 -5.74 6.02 -7.41
C ILE A 122 -5.54 5.41 -6.01
N THR A 123 -4.44 4.65 -5.83
CA THR A 123 -4.04 4.06 -4.53
C THR A 123 -3.34 5.05 -3.61
N ASN A 124 -2.51 5.93 -4.17
CA ASN A 124 -1.68 6.92 -3.49
C ASN A 124 -2.09 8.38 -3.83
N PRO A 125 -3.26 8.87 -3.38
CA PRO A 125 -3.71 10.22 -3.74
C PRO A 125 -2.86 11.36 -3.14
N ASN A 126 -2.20 11.15 -1.99
CA ASN A 126 -1.60 12.22 -1.17
C ASN A 126 -0.08 12.09 -1.02
N ALA A 127 0.67 12.01 -2.12
CA ALA A 127 2.08 11.62 -2.05
C ALA A 127 3.06 12.67 -1.46
N SER A 128 2.80 13.99 -1.47
CA SER A 128 3.94 14.90 -1.17
C SER A 128 3.70 16.35 -0.67
N ALA A 129 2.52 16.78 -0.19
CA ALA A 129 2.40 18.16 0.34
C ALA A 129 1.45 18.39 1.52
N LEU A 130 0.31 17.69 1.58
CA LEU A 130 -0.71 17.94 2.61
C LEU A 130 -0.46 17.24 3.97
N GLN A 131 0.46 16.26 4.02
CA GLN A 131 0.74 15.53 5.27
C GLN A 131 1.67 16.28 6.22
N ALA A 132 2.56 17.16 5.73
CA ALA A 132 3.48 17.91 6.58
C ALA A 132 2.75 18.95 7.46
N SER A 133 1.65 19.55 6.98
CA SER A 133 0.81 20.49 7.76
C SER A 133 -0.15 19.77 8.71
N CYS A 134 -0.79 18.69 8.26
CA CYS A 134 -1.75 17.91 9.07
C CYS A 134 -1.08 17.15 10.23
N HIS A 135 0.11 16.56 10.02
CA HIS A 135 0.85 15.88 11.09
C HIS A 135 1.44 16.89 12.11
N ARG A 136 1.73 18.12 11.69
CA ARG A 136 2.19 19.22 12.57
C ARG A 136 1.05 19.77 13.43
N GLN A 137 -0.16 19.94 12.88
CA GLN A 137 -1.33 20.38 13.64
C GLN A 137 -1.77 19.37 14.71
N ARG A 138 -1.60 18.06 14.47
CA ARG A 138 -1.91 17.01 15.46
C ARG A 138 -0.94 16.94 16.64
N ARG A 139 0.31 17.43 16.50
CA ARG A 139 1.29 17.45 17.60
C ARG A 139 1.16 18.67 18.50
N PHE A 140 0.64 19.78 18.00
CA PHE A 140 0.45 21.03 18.75
C PHE A 140 -1.03 21.37 18.87
N GLY A 141 -1.80 20.54 19.57
CA GLY A 141 -3.16 20.90 19.94
C GLY A 141 -3.15 21.99 21.02
N LYS A 142 -3.06 23.27 20.64
CA LYS A 142 -3.56 24.35 21.50
C LYS A 142 -5.07 24.44 21.26
N LYS A 143 -5.88 24.11 22.28
CA LYS A 143 -7.31 24.47 22.26
C LYS A 143 -7.42 26.00 22.13
N PRO A 144 -8.36 26.55 21.37
CA PRO A 144 -8.66 27.97 21.48
C PRO A 144 -9.16 28.22 22.91
N THR A 145 -8.41 29.00 23.69
CA THR A 145 -8.92 29.56 24.94
C THR A 145 -9.85 30.70 24.52
N GLU A 146 -11.15 30.47 24.61
CA GLU A 146 -12.14 31.55 24.50
C GLU A 146 -11.81 32.60 25.57
N GLY A 147 -11.49 33.81 25.11
CA GLY A 147 -11.25 34.94 26.00
C GLY A 147 -12.52 35.21 26.79
N LYS A 148 -12.43 35.17 28.12
CA LYS A 148 -13.49 35.63 29.01
C LYS A 148 -13.70 37.12 28.73
N PRO A 149 -14.91 37.60 28.42
CA PRO A 149 -15.14 39.02 28.22
C PRO A 149 -14.89 39.78 29.53
N PRO A 150 -14.47 41.07 29.46
CA PRO A 150 -14.25 41.89 30.65
C PRO A 150 -15.53 41.95 31.50
N GLN A 151 -15.38 41.80 32.81
CA GLN A 151 -16.46 42.09 33.74
C GLN A 151 -16.54 43.61 33.87
N ASP A 152 -17.60 44.21 33.33
CA ASP A 152 -17.92 45.61 33.57
C ASP A 152 -18.24 45.78 35.07
N LEU A 153 -17.39 46.56 35.75
CA LEU A 153 -17.62 47.06 37.10
C LEU A 153 -18.71 48.13 37.01
N ASN A 154 -19.95 47.78 37.32
CA ASN A 154 -20.95 48.79 37.65
C ASN A 154 -20.72 49.26 39.08
N MET A 155 -20.44 50.56 39.22
CA MET A 155 -20.58 51.33 40.44
C MET A 155 -22.08 51.61 40.63
N ASP A 156 -22.66 51.11 41.72
CA ASP A 156 -23.74 51.68 42.53
C ASP A 156 -23.85 50.88 43.85
#